data_AF-J9YWT5-F1
#
_entry.id   AF-J9YWT5-F1
#
_cell.length_a   1.000
_cell.length_b   1.000
_cell.length_c   1.000
_cell.angle_alpha   90.00
_cell.angle_beta   90.00
_cell.angle_gamma   90.00
#
_symmetry.space_group_name_H-M   'P 1'
#
loop_
_entity.id
_entity.type
_entity.pdbx_description
1 polymer ?
#
loop_
_entity_poly.entity_id
_entity_poly.type
_entity_poly.pdbx_seq_one_letter_code
_entity_poly.pdbx_strand_id
1 'polypeptide(L)' 'MIKKSKEHLNSVNESYFEHMNIATNVGLKMLSGGLMALIHGIVPGIFQTDASNKIKELYEFINKNR' A
#
# COMPACT_ATOMS: atom_id res chain seq x y z
N MET A 1 7.01 19.89 -11.77
CA MET A 1 6.94 18.45 -11.45
C MET A 1 8.17 17.99 -10.69
N ILE A 2 9.38 18.12 -11.24
CA ILE A 2 10.64 17.70 -10.59
C ILE A 2 10.83 18.29 -9.19
N LYS A 3 10.54 19.59 -9.00
CA LYS A 3 10.63 20.26 -7.68
C LYS A 3 9.74 19.58 -6.62
N LYS A 4 8.47 19.32 -6.95
CA LYS A 4 7.53 18.63 -6.05
C LYS A 4 7.99 17.22 -5.70
N SER A 5 8.54 16.48 -6.67
CA SER A 5 9.10 15.15 -6.41
C SER A 5 10.27 15.22 -5.43
N LYS A 6 11.19 16.18 -5.61
CA LYS A 6 12.31 16.38 -4.68
C LYS A 6 11.86 16.81 -3.29
N GLU A 7 10.91 17.75 -3.20
CA GLU A 7 10.30 18.19 -1.93
C GLU A 7 9.67 17.02 -1.19
N HIS A 8 8.92 16.18 -1.90
CA HIS A 8 8.30 14.98 -1.35
C HIS A 8 9.34 13.98 -0.81
N LEU A 9 10.32 13.60 -1.63
CA LEU A 9 11.41 12.69 -1.22
C LEU A 9 12.16 13.21 0.01
N ASN A 10 12.43 14.52 0.06
CA ASN A 10 13.07 15.14 1.22
C ASN A 10 12.16 15.12 2.46
N SER A 11 10.85 15.33 2.30
CA SER A 11 9.90 15.35 3.42
C SER A 11 9.73 13.99 4.10
N VAL A 12 9.98 12.90 3.37
CA VAL A 12 9.95 11.53 3.89
C VAL A 12 11.33 10.93 4.09
N ASN A 13 12.41 11.70 3.83
CA ASN A 13 13.80 11.27 3.94
C ASN A 13 14.14 9.96 3.17
N GLU A 14 13.64 9.85 1.93
CA GLU A 14 13.87 8.66 1.08
C GLU A 14 14.57 9.03 -0.23
N SER A 15 15.40 8.10 -0.74
CA SER A 15 15.90 8.21 -2.12
C SER A 15 14.81 7.87 -3.14
N TYR A 16 14.98 8.28 -4.41
CA TYR A 16 13.97 7.99 -5.45
C TYR A 16 13.67 6.49 -5.59
N PHE A 17 14.70 5.64 -5.62
CA PHE A 17 14.53 4.21 -5.81
C PHE A 17 13.95 3.52 -4.58
N GLU A 18 14.27 3.99 -3.39
CA GLU A 18 13.66 3.56 -2.14
C GLU A 18 12.17 3.88 -2.12
N HIS A 19 11.81 5.14 -2.37
CA HIS A 19 10.42 5.58 -2.44
C HIS A 19 9.63 4.83 -3.51
N MET A 20 10.23 4.65 -4.69
CA MET A 20 9.62 3.91 -5.78
C MET A 20 9.34 2.46 -5.39
N ASN A 21 10.29 1.77 -4.75
CA ASN A 21 10.11 0.39 -4.33
C ASN A 21 9.03 0.26 -3.25
N ILE A 22 9.06 1.13 -2.23
CA ILE A 22 8.05 1.18 -1.16
C ILE A 22 6.67 1.44 -1.74
N ALA A 23 6.52 2.49 -2.56
CA ALA A 23 5.25 2.87 -3.17
C ALA A 23 4.70 1.79 -4.12
N THR A 24 5.57 1.13 -4.90
CA THR A 24 5.16 0.04 -5.78
C THR A 24 4.65 -1.16 -4.98
N ASN A 25 5.36 -1.56 -3.92
CA ASN A 25 4.93 -2.65 -3.04
C ASN A 25 3.60 -2.34 -2.34
N VAL A 26 3.44 -1.10 -1.85
CA VAL A 26 2.17 -0.59 -1.30
C VAL A 26 1.04 -0.73 -2.33
N GLY A 27 1.26 -0.28 -3.57
CA GLY A 27 0.29 -0.38 -4.65
C GLY A 27 -0.10 -1.82 -4.98
N LEU A 28 0.86 -2.74 -5.10
CA LEU A 28 0.59 -4.16 -5.35
C LEU A 28 -0.23 -4.80 -4.23
N LYS A 29 0.07 -4.49 -2.96
CA LYS A 29 -0.72 -4.95 -1.81
C LYS A 29 -2.15 -4.40 -1.85
N MET A 30 -2.33 -3.12 -2.18
CA MET A 30 -3.66 -2.52 -2.35
C MET A 30 -4.47 -3.21 -3.45
N LEU A 31 -3.87 -3.47 -4.62
CA LEU A 31 -4.53 -4.20 -5.71
C LEU A 31 -4.96 -5.59 -5.26
N SER A 32 -4.08 -6.33 -4.58
CA SER A 32 -4.41 -7.67 -4.08
C SER A 32 -5.53 -7.66 -3.04
N GLY A 33 -5.49 -6.75 -2.05
CA GLY A 33 -6.52 -6.62 -1.03
C GLY A 33 -7.85 -6.15 -1.61
N GLY A 34 -7.82 -5.25 -2.59
CA GLY A 34 -8.99 -4.82 -3.34
C GLY A 34 -9.64 -5.98 -4.11
N LEU A 35 -8.84 -6.79 -4.81
CA LEU A 35 -9.35 -7.98 -5.50
C LEU A 35 -9.98 -8.98 -4.52
N MET A 36 -9.34 -9.23 -3.37
CA MET A 36 -9.90 -10.08 -2.31
C MET A 36 -11.24 -9.55 -1.81
N ALA A 37 -11.37 -8.25 -1.58
CA ALA A 37 -12.61 -7.62 -1.14
C ALA A 37 -13.72 -7.73 -2.20
N LEU A 38 -13.39 -7.56 -3.48
CA LEU A 38 -14.35 -7.73 -4.58
C LEU A 38 -14.84 -9.17 -4.67
N ILE A 39 -13.94 -10.15 -4.59
CA ILE A 39 -14.30 -11.58 -4.58
C ILE A 39 -15.17 -11.90 -3.37
N HIS A 40 -14.81 -11.41 -2.18
CA HIS A 40 -15.61 -11.56 -0.96
C HIS A 40 -17.01 -10.97 -1.11
N GLY A 41 -17.14 -9.80 -1.76
CA GLY A 41 -18.43 -9.17 -2.03
C GLY A 41 -19.34 -9.98 -2.94
N ILE A 42 -18.78 -10.81 -3.83
CA ILE A 42 -19.52 -11.74 -4.69
C ILE A 42 -19.80 -13.06 -3.96
N VAL A 43 -18.79 -13.58 -3.23
CA VAL A 43 -18.85 -14.85 -2.50
C VAL A 43 -18.37 -14.62 -1.07
N PRO A 44 -19.29 -14.34 -0.11
CA PRO A 44 -18.92 -13.99 1.26
C PRO A 44 -18.09 -15.05 2.00
N GLY A 45 -18.18 -16.32 1.58
CA GLY A 45 -17.39 -17.40 2.17
C GLY A 45 -15.89 -17.34 1.87
N ILE A 46 -15.46 -16.59 0.86
CA ILE A 46 -14.07 -16.49 0.40
C ILE A 46 -13.46 -15.17 0.91
N PHE A 47 -12.19 -15.20 1.31
CA PHE A 47 -11.44 -14.03 1.80
C PHE A 47 -12.09 -13.26 2.97
N GLN A 48 -12.74 -13.98 3.89
CA GLN A 48 -13.56 -13.40 4.98
C GLN A 48 -12.84 -12.35 5.82
N THR A 49 -11.52 -12.48 6.02
CA THR A 49 -10.73 -11.51 6.79
C THR A 49 -9.49 -11.02 6.06
N ASP A 50 -9.11 -11.65 4.95
CA ASP A 50 -7.85 -11.41 4.25
C ASP A 50 -7.70 -9.96 3.76
N ALA A 51 -8.76 -9.41 3.16
CA ALA A 51 -8.74 -8.02 2.68
C ALA A 51 -8.54 -7.03 3.84
N SER A 52 -9.28 -7.20 4.93
CA SER A 52 -9.17 -6.34 6.12
C SER A 52 -7.81 -6.49 6.81
N ASN A 53 -7.27 -7.70 6.89
CA ASN A 53 -5.94 -7.95 7.43
C ASN A 53 -4.86 -7.28 6.56
N LYS A 54 -4.98 -7.35 5.23
CA LYS A 54 -4.05 -6.67 4.30
C LYS A 54 -4.05 -5.16 4.51
N ILE A 55 -5.23 -4.56 4.74
CA ILE A 55 -5.35 -3.12 5.05
C ILE A 55 -4.64 -2.78 6.36
N LYS A 56 -4.83 -3.58 7.42
CA LYS A 56 -4.16 -3.39 8.71
C LYS A 56 -2.64 -3.51 8.57
N GLU A 57 -2.15 -4.55 7.91
CA GLU A 57 -0.73 -4.75 7.61
C GLU A 57 -0.14 -3.55 6.86
N LEU A 58 -0.88 -3.03 5.87
CA LEU A 58 -0.44 -1.89 5.07
C LEU A 58 -0.42 -0.59 5.90
N TYR A 59 -1.43 -0.38 6.73
CA TYR A 59 -1.50 0.76 7.65
C TYR A 59 -0.33 0.76 8.63
N GLU A 60 -0.05 -0.39 9.26
CA GLU A 60 1.11 -0.55 10.13
C GLU A 60 2.43 -0.33 9.38
N PHE A 61 2.56 -0.88 8.18
CA PHE A 61 3.76 -0.73 7.36
C PHE A 61 4.03 0.73 6.99
N ILE A 62 3.00 1.49 6.59
CA ILE A 62 3.13 2.90 6.22
C ILE A 62 3.46 3.77 7.44
N ASN A 63 2.93 3.45 8.62
CA ASN A 63 3.14 4.23 9.84
C ASN A 63 4.40 3.83 10.63
N LYS A 64 4.96 2.64 10.41
CA LYS A 64 6.25 2.24 11.01
C LYS A 64 7.45 2.67 10.21
N ASN A 65 7.31 2.80 8.89
CA ASN A 65 8.41 3.14 7.98
C ASN A 65 8.38 4.61 7.54
N ARG A 66 7.61 5.46 8.23
CA ARG A 66 7.59 6.92 8.10
C ARG A 66 7.74 7.52 9.49
#